data_AF-A0A355X7W3-F1
#
_entry.id   AF-A0A355X7W3-F1
#
_cell.length_a   1.000
_cell.length_b   1.000
_cell.length_c   1.000
_cell.angle_alpha   90.00
_cell.angle_beta   90.00
_cell.angle_gamma   90.00
#
_symmetry.space_group_name_H-M   'P 1'
#
loop_
_entity.id
_entity.type
_entity.pdbx_description
1 polymer ?
#
loop_
_entity_poly.entity_id
_entity_poly.type
_entity_poly.pdbx_seq_one_letter_code
_entity_poly.pdbx_strand_id
1 'polypeptide(L)' 'VWEASGHVSSFSDPLLDCKECKMRHRADNLIDDFNPDAHADGMTKEEMFQYIKDNSIPCPNCGKHNFT' A
#
# COMPACT_ATOMS: atom_id res chain seq x y z
N VAL A 1 -5.78 3.20 -37.56
CA VAL A 1 -6.28 2.90 -36.20
C VAL A 1 -5.30 3.58 -35.26
N TRP A 2 -5.75 4.58 -34.51
CA TRP A 2 -4.86 5.38 -33.67
C TRP A 2 -4.52 4.55 -32.43
N GLU A 3 -3.25 4.20 -32.33
CA GLU A 3 -2.67 3.48 -31.20
C GLU A 3 -2.69 4.45 -30.01
N ALA A 4 -3.71 4.31 -29.16
CA ALA A 4 -3.79 5.05 -27.91
C ALA A 4 -2.56 4.69 -27.09
N SER A 5 -1.66 5.65 -26.92
CA SER A 5 -0.47 5.59 -26.09
C SER A 5 -0.77 4.81 -24.81
N GLY A 6 -0.20 3.60 -24.72
CA GLY A 6 -0.43 2.63 -23.67
C GLY A 6 0.15 3.07 -22.34
N HIS A 7 -0.52 4.03 -21.69
CA HIS A 7 -0.31 4.38 -20.29
C HIS A 7 -1.48 3.83 -19.46
N VAL A 8 -1.81 2.56 -19.68
CA VAL A 8 -2.65 1.77 -18.74
C VAL A 8 -1.72 0.80 -17.99
N SER A 9 -0.56 1.32 -17.57
CA SER A 9 0.43 0.59 -16.81
C SER A 9 -0.03 0.53 -15.36
N SER A 10 -0.96 -0.37 -15.07
CA SER A 10 -1.33 -0.80 -13.70
C SER A 10 -1.44 0.33 -12.67
N PHE A 11 -2.51 1.11 -12.73
CA PHE A 11 -3.06 1.82 -11.57
C PHE A 11 -3.68 0.82 -10.58
N SER A 12 -2.94 -0.24 -10.25
CA SER A 12 -3.30 -1.18 -9.20
C SER A 12 -2.44 -0.84 -8.02
N ASP A 13 -2.99 0.01 -7.17
CA ASP A 13 -2.40 0.36 -5.90
C ASP A 13 -2.14 -0.93 -5.11
N PRO A 14 -0.97 -1.10 -4.49
CA PRO A 14 -0.67 -2.25 -3.67
C PRO A 14 -1.69 -2.37 -2.52
N LEU A 15 -2.48 -3.44 -2.56
CA LEU A 15 -3.47 -3.78 -1.55
C LEU A 15 -2.88 -4.82 -0.60
N LEU A 16 -3.02 -4.57 0.69
CA LEU A 16 -2.56 -5.40 1.79
C LEU A 16 -3.76 -6.02 2.48
N ASP A 17 -3.75 -7.33 2.66
CA ASP A 17 -4.83 -8.02 3.35
C ASP A 17 -4.38 -8.32 4.79
N CYS A 18 -5.07 -7.75 5.77
CA CYS A 18 -4.77 -8.03 7.16
C CYS A 18 -5.33 -9.40 7.54
N LYS A 19 -4.46 -10.36 7.89
CA LYS A 19 -4.91 -11.72 8.25
C LYS A 19 -5.77 -11.78 9.52
N GLU A 20 -5.64 -10.79 10.39
CA GLU A 20 -6.31 -10.74 11.68
C GLU A 20 -7.77 -10.26 11.55
N CYS A 21 -7.97 -9.13 10.86
CA CYS A 21 -9.30 -8.55 10.67
C CYS A 21 -9.93 -8.85 9.30
N LYS A 22 -9.18 -9.51 8.39
CA LYS A 22 -9.57 -9.82 7.01
C LYS A 22 -10.02 -8.60 6.21
N MET A 23 -9.53 -7.43 6.61
CA MET A 23 -9.75 -6.20 5.89
C MET A 23 -8.60 -5.94 4.95
N ARG A 24 -8.98 -5.48 3.77
CA ARG A 24 -8.07 -5.04 2.75
C ARG A 24 -7.81 -3.56 2.93
N HIS A 25 -6.55 -3.22 3.13
CA HIS A 25 -6.07 -1.86 3.25
C HIS A 25 -5.20 -1.53 2.05
N ARG A 26 -5.22 -0.29 1.62
CA ARG A 26 -4.25 0.20 0.65
C ARG A 26 -2.93 0.50 1.36
N ALA A 27 -1.81 0.13 0.74
CA ALA A 27 -0.49 0.39 1.32
C ALA A 27 -0.21 1.89 1.43
N ASP A 28 -0.64 2.67 0.45
CA ASP A 28 -0.57 4.14 0.49
C ASP A 28 -1.29 4.71 1.72
N ASN A 29 -2.56 4.36 1.95
CA ASN A 29 -3.29 4.79 3.14
C ASN A 29 -2.62 4.39 4.46
N LEU A 30 -2.04 3.18 4.54
CA LEU A 30 -1.32 2.75 5.75
C LEU A 30 -0.05 3.57 5.98
N ILE A 31 0.68 3.86 4.91
CA ILE A 31 1.90 4.67 4.96
C ILE A 31 1.55 6.12 5.29
N ASP A 32 0.51 6.69 4.68
CA ASP A 32 0.06 8.06 4.91
C ASP A 32 -0.46 8.26 6.35
N ASP A 33 -1.23 7.31 6.88
CA ASP A 33 -1.73 7.34 8.26
C ASP A 33 -0.59 7.24 9.30
N PHE A 34 0.44 6.45 8.99
CA PHE A 34 1.62 6.32 9.85
C PHE A 34 2.59 7.50 9.71
N ASN A 35 2.83 7.93 8.48
CA ASN A 35 3.75 8.99 8.11
C ASN A 35 3.25 9.75 6.86
N PRO A 36 2.55 10.86 7.03
CA PRO A 36 2.00 11.64 5.91
C PRO A 36 3.10 12.28 5.03
N ASP A 37 4.36 12.29 5.49
CA ASP A 37 5.52 12.80 4.74
C ASP A 37 6.22 11.71 3.92
N ALA A 38 5.85 10.43 4.10
CA ALA A 38 6.50 9.31 3.40
C ALA A 38 6.15 9.25 1.89
N HIS A 39 5.22 10.09 1.42
CA HIS A 39 4.83 10.24 0.01
C HIS A 39 4.70 8.90 -0.71
N ALA A 40 3.81 8.03 -0.21
CA ALA A 40 3.61 6.70 -0.77
C ALA A 40 3.34 6.70 -2.29
N ASP A 41 2.72 7.75 -2.82
CA ASP A 41 2.47 7.94 -4.27
C ASP A 41 3.76 7.87 -5.12
N GLY A 42 4.91 8.25 -4.56
CA GLY A 42 6.21 8.19 -5.23
C GLY A 42 6.95 6.85 -5.10
N MET A 43 6.48 5.96 -4.23
CA MET A 43 7.12 4.66 -3.98
C MET A 43 6.62 3.58 -4.92
N THR A 44 7.49 2.64 -5.27
CA THR A 44 7.05 1.42 -5.95
C THR A 44 6.32 0.48 -4.98
N LYS A 45 5.49 -0.43 -5.51
CA LYS A 45 4.78 -1.45 -4.71
C LYS A 45 5.71 -2.23 -3.76
N GLU A 46 6.93 -2.51 -4.19
CA GLU A 46 7.92 -3.29 -3.45
C GLU A 46 8.51 -2.47 -2.30
N GLU A 47 8.79 -1.18 -2.56
CA GLU A 47 9.22 -0.22 -1.54
C GLU A 47 8.14 0.01 -0.49
N MET A 48 6.88 0.16 -0.89
CA MET A 48 5.77 0.27 0.07
C MET A 48 5.67 -0.96 0.97
N PHE A 49 5.76 -2.17 0.40
CA PHE A 49 5.74 -3.41 1.17
C PHE A 49 6.93 -3.53 2.12
N GLN A 50 8.12 -3.15 1.68
CA GLN A 50 9.33 -3.09 2.51
C GLN A 50 9.15 -2.09 3.65
N TYR A 51 8.68 -0.88 3.35
CA TYR A 51 8.45 0.18 4.32
C TYR A 51 7.48 -0.26 5.41
N ILE A 52 6.38 -0.91 5.02
CA ILE A 52 5.35 -1.39 5.95
C ILE A 52 5.88 -2.51 6.85
N LYS A 53 6.71 -3.41 6.30
CA LYS A 53 7.38 -4.46 7.10
C LYS A 53 8.44 -3.89 8.04
N ASP A 54 9.27 -2.97 7.55
CA ASP A 54 10.36 -2.36 8.31
C ASP A 54 9.82 -1.52 9.48
N ASN A 55 8.82 -0.69 9.21
CA ASN A 55 8.16 0.14 10.23
C ASN A 55 7.10 -0.62 11.05
N SER A 56 6.80 -1.88 10.70
CA SER A 56 5.77 -2.70 11.35
C SER A 56 4.46 -1.94 11.55
N ILE A 57 3.97 -1.27 10.50
CA ILE A 57 2.81 -0.37 10.58
C ILE A 57 1.62 -1.15 11.18
N PRO A 58 0.96 -0.65 12.24
CA PRO A 58 -0.21 -1.32 12.79
C PRO A 58 -1.43 -1.08 11.91
N CYS A 59 -2.30 -2.09 11.78
CA CYS A 59 -3.60 -1.92 11.13
C CYS A 59 -4.45 -0.92 11.94
N PRO A 60 -5.04 0.10 11.32
CA PRO A 60 -5.86 1.09 12.02
C PRO A 60 -7.15 0.51 12.61
N ASN A 61 -7.55 -0.69 12.16
CA ASN A 61 -8.76 -1.34 12.67
C ASN A 61 -8.49 -2.25 13.88
N CYS A 62 -7.44 -3.08 13.83
CA CYS A 62 -7.18 -4.09 14.86
C CYS A 62 -5.86 -3.89 15.63
N GLY A 63 -5.00 -2.94 15.23
CA GLY A 63 -3.70 -2.66 15.84
C GLY A 63 -2.61 -3.69 15.53
N LYS A 64 -2.87 -4.65 14.63
CA LYS A 64 -1.91 -5.71 14.25
C LYS A 64 -1.20 -5.37 12.95
N HIS A 65 0.06 -5.75 12.80
CA HIS A 65 0.87 -5.50 11.59
C HIS A 65 0.97 -6.74 10.68
N ASN A 66 0.03 -7.68 10.80
CA ASN A 66 0.08 -8.98 10.12
C ASN A 66 -0.60 -8.89 8.74
N PHE A 67 0.07 -8.21 7.81
CA PHE A 67 -0.37 -8.05 6.43
C PHE A 67 0.28 -9.10 5.52
N THR A 68 -0.48 -9.54 4.52
CA THR A 68 -0.01 -10.48 3.49
C THR A 68 -0.17 -9.93 2.08
#